data_AF-A0A6N9BEX2-F1
#
_entry.id   AF-A0A6N9BEX2-F1
#
_cell.length_a   1.000
_cell.length_b   1.000
_cell.length_c   1.000
_cell.angle_alpha   90.00
_cell.angle_beta   90.00
_cell.angle_gamma   90.00
#
_symmetry.space_group_name_H-M   'P 1'
#
loop_
_entity.id
_entity.type
_entity.pdbx_description
1 polymer ?
#
loop_
_entity_poly.entity_id
_entity_poly.type
_entity_poly.pdbx_seq_one_letter_code
_entity_poly.pdbx_strand_id
1 'polypeptide(L)'
;MDRRQFLRTAGSATAFSLGGGLALAGTLPGTGALHRLLEETPRERVAAELAGLVRGGLDHRRTLAALAVAASRRVRPFPHVGFKYHTVLALQSVHLTALNLPGRERWLPVFWALDYFKRAQEAERRRSGWTMGPRPAPAASTAEAARQRLVDALDRWDAGAVDPAVLDFARLAPPGQVFEVLFRYGIRDLRAIGHKVIAV
;
A
#
# COMPACT_ATOMS: atom_id res chain seq x y z
N MET A 1 30.26 16.64 -32.22
CA MET A 1 29.65 16.82 -30.88
C MET A 1 28.21 16.35 -30.94
N ASP A 2 27.89 15.31 -30.17
CA ASP A 2 26.60 14.61 -30.21
C ASP A 2 25.51 15.39 -29.45
N ARG A 3 24.43 15.75 -30.16
CA ARG A 3 23.26 16.46 -29.63
C ARG A 3 22.61 15.72 -28.45
N ARG A 4 22.79 14.40 -28.35
CA ARG A 4 22.29 13.58 -27.23
C ARG A 4 23.10 13.75 -25.94
N GLN A 5 24.36 14.18 -26.03
CA GLN A 5 25.21 14.40 -24.85
C GLN A 5 25.00 15.80 -24.26
N PHE A 6 24.73 16.81 -25.09
CA PHE A 6 24.41 18.17 -24.63
C PHE A 6 23.12 18.21 -23.78
N LEU A 7 22.06 17.54 -24.23
CA LEU A 7 20.77 17.48 -23.51
C LEU A 7 20.84 16.74 -22.17
N ARG A 8 21.81 15.83 -21.99
CA ARG A 8 22.00 15.10 -20.72
C ARG A 8 22.78 15.90 -19.68
N THR A 9 23.52 16.92 -20.08
CA THR A 9 24.38 17.69 -19.18
C THR A 9 23.76 19.04 -18.80
N ALA A 10 22.86 19.59 -19.62
CA ALA A 10 22.24 20.90 -19.39
C ALA A 10 20.89 20.86 -18.64
N GLY A 11 20.27 19.68 -18.47
CA GLY A 11 18.94 19.57 -17.84
C GLY A 11 18.93 19.60 -16.30
N SER A 12 20.09 19.53 -15.65
CA SER A 12 20.21 19.32 -14.20
C SER A 12 20.58 20.53 -13.35
N ALA A 13 20.84 21.72 -13.89
CA ALA A 13 21.09 22.88 -13.02
C ALA A 13 21.04 24.22 -13.74
N THR A 14 19.93 24.97 -13.57
CA THR A 14 19.85 26.38 -13.14
C THR A 14 18.45 26.92 -13.50
N ALA A 15 17.52 26.89 -12.56
CA ALA A 15 17.19 28.04 -11.72
C ALA A 15 16.63 29.22 -12.54
N PHE A 16 15.32 29.17 -12.82
CA PHE A 16 14.53 30.39 -13.02
C PHE A 16 13.58 30.57 -11.84
N SER A 17 13.73 31.74 -11.25
CA SER A 17 13.03 32.37 -10.15
C SER A 17 11.55 32.64 -10.40
N LEU A 18 10.79 32.64 -9.29
CA LEU A 18 9.69 33.55 -8.94
C LEU A 18 8.63 33.89 -10.01
N GLY A 19 7.41 33.37 -9.79
CA GLY A 19 6.16 33.94 -10.28
C GLY A 19 5.66 33.39 -11.61
N GLY A 20 4.37 33.04 -11.65
CA GLY A 20 3.66 32.75 -12.89
C GLY A 20 3.52 31.25 -13.16
N GLY A 21 2.27 30.79 -13.11
CA GLY A 21 1.91 29.40 -13.37
C GLY A 21 2.33 28.97 -14.78
N LEU A 22 3.02 27.84 -14.84
CA LEU A 22 3.09 27.01 -16.03
C LEU A 22 2.37 25.71 -15.69
N ALA A 23 1.29 25.51 -16.43
CA ALA A 23 0.43 24.34 -16.38
C ALA A 23 1.28 23.07 -16.53
N LEU A 24 1.55 22.40 -15.41
CA LEU A 24 1.73 20.96 -15.42
C LEU A 24 0.34 20.37 -15.68
N ALA A 25 -0.04 20.27 -16.95
CA ALA A 25 -0.80 19.11 -17.39
C ALA A 25 0.13 17.89 -17.22
N GLY A 26 0.42 17.56 -15.96
CA GLY A 26 1.26 16.45 -15.58
C GLY A 26 0.49 15.21 -15.93
N THR A 27 1.01 14.42 -16.86
CA THR A 27 0.57 13.05 -17.04
C THR A 27 0.58 12.38 -15.67
N LEU A 28 -0.59 11.88 -15.25
CA LEU A 28 -0.71 11.23 -13.96
C LEU A 28 0.35 10.13 -13.85
N PRO A 29 1.05 10.01 -12.72
CA PRO A 29 2.08 9.01 -12.56
C PRO A 29 1.48 7.62 -12.81
N GLY A 30 2.19 6.79 -13.56
CA GLY A 30 1.90 5.36 -13.62
C GLY A 30 1.94 4.76 -12.21
N THR A 31 1.24 3.65 -12.00
CA THR A 31 1.07 3.00 -10.68
C THR A 31 2.39 2.84 -9.90
N GLY A 32 3.48 2.46 -10.58
CA GLY A 32 4.79 2.32 -9.94
C GLY A 32 5.39 3.65 -9.44
N ALA A 33 5.17 4.76 -10.15
CA ALA A 33 5.67 6.07 -9.73
C ALA A 33 4.89 6.63 -8.52
N LEU A 34 3.57 6.38 -8.45
CA LEU A 34 2.77 6.76 -7.28
C LEU A 34 3.20 5.98 -6.03
N HIS A 35 3.47 4.67 -6.15
CA HIS A 35 4.00 3.88 -5.03
C HIS A 35 5.34 4.45 -4.52
N ARG A 36 6.29 4.73 -5.42
CA ARG A 36 7.58 5.32 -5.03
C ARG A 36 7.42 6.66 -4.34
N LEU A 37 6.56 7.55 -4.87
CA LEU A 37 6.28 8.85 -4.23
C LEU A 37 5.80 8.66 -2.78
N LEU A 38 4.86 7.76 -2.54
CA LEU A 38 4.35 7.53 -1.19
C LEU A 38 5.41 6.92 -0.26
N GLU A 39 6.17 5.94 -0.76
CA GLU A 39 7.13 5.19 0.04
C GLU A 39 8.43 5.98 0.32
N GLU A 40 8.94 6.73 -0.66
CA GLU A 40 10.28 7.33 -0.65
C GLU A 40 10.27 8.81 -0.27
N THR A 41 9.19 9.56 -0.55
CA THR A 41 9.12 10.97 -0.18
C THR A 41 9.00 11.13 1.34
N PRO A 42 9.83 11.96 2.01
CA PRO A 42 9.72 12.24 3.44
C PRO A 42 8.34 12.76 3.85
N ARG A 43 7.94 12.49 5.10
CA ARG A 43 6.61 12.85 5.63
C ARG A 43 6.30 14.35 5.48
N GLU A 44 7.31 15.19 5.64
CA GLU A 44 7.24 16.65 5.60
C GLU A 44 6.94 17.18 4.20
N ARG A 45 7.21 16.38 3.15
CA ARG A 45 7.06 16.79 1.74
C ARG A 45 5.93 16.09 1.02
N VAL A 46 5.61 14.85 1.42
CA VAL A 46 4.69 13.98 0.66
C VAL A 46 3.28 14.56 0.52
N ALA A 47 2.80 15.31 1.51
CA ALA A 47 1.50 15.95 1.43
C ALA A 47 1.45 17.01 0.32
N ALA A 48 2.51 17.83 0.19
CA ALA A 48 2.59 18.84 -0.86
C ALA A 48 2.72 18.22 -2.25
N GLU A 49 3.53 17.18 -2.40
CA GLU A 49 3.71 16.45 -3.65
C GLU A 49 2.39 15.78 -4.10
N LEU A 50 1.71 15.09 -3.18
CA LEU A 50 0.42 14.49 -3.47
C LEU A 50 -0.64 15.56 -3.82
N ALA A 51 -0.67 16.68 -3.11
CA ALA A 51 -1.58 17.79 -3.43
C ALA A 51 -1.37 18.34 -4.85
N GLY A 52 -0.12 18.33 -5.34
CA GLY A 52 0.20 18.62 -6.74
C GLY A 52 -0.50 17.66 -7.71
N LEU A 53 -0.39 16.36 -7.46
CA LEU A 53 -1.04 15.32 -8.27
C LEU A 53 -2.57 15.39 -8.21
N VAL A 54 -3.13 15.68 -7.04
CA VAL A 54 -4.58 15.88 -6.84
C VAL A 54 -5.07 17.04 -7.69
N ARG A 55 -4.36 18.17 -7.71
CA ARG A 55 -4.68 19.31 -8.61
C ARG A 55 -4.56 18.94 -10.08
N GLY A 56 -3.67 18.00 -10.42
CA GLY A 56 -3.53 17.42 -11.76
C GLY A 56 -4.56 16.33 -12.11
N GLY A 57 -5.55 16.07 -11.24
CA GLY A 57 -6.65 15.13 -11.53
C GLY A 57 -6.44 13.70 -10.99
N LEU A 58 -5.51 13.49 -10.06
CA LEU A 58 -5.37 12.17 -9.41
C LEU A 58 -6.65 11.85 -8.62
N ASP A 59 -7.18 10.65 -8.84
CA ASP A 59 -8.35 10.17 -8.13
C ASP A 59 -8.03 9.63 -6.72
N HIS A 60 -8.96 9.85 -5.79
CA HIS A 60 -8.85 9.41 -4.40
C HIS A 60 -8.81 7.88 -4.26
N ARG A 61 -9.55 7.10 -5.07
CA ARG A 61 -9.52 5.64 -5.00
C ARG A 61 -8.17 5.11 -5.44
N ARG A 62 -7.59 5.69 -6.49
CA ARG A 62 -6.21 5.38 -6.93
C ARG A 62 -5.19 5.71 -5.84
N THR A 63 -5.36 6.82 -5.14
CA THR A 63 -4.50 7.20 -4.01
C THR A 63 -4.61 6.20 -2.85
N LEU A 64 -5.81 5.82 -2.46
CA LEU A 64 -6.05 4.84 -1.39
C LEU A 64 -5.54 3.45 -1.74
N ALA A 65 -5.69 3.01 -2.99
CA ALA A 65 -5.12 1.75 -3.46
C ALA A 65 -3.58 1.77 -3.39
N ALA A 66 -2.95 2.86 -3.80
CA ALA A 66 -1.51 3.03 -3.71
C ALA A 66 -1.03 3.08 -2.25
N LEU A 67 -1.78 3.75 -1.36
CA LEU A 67 -1.52 3.75 0.07
C LEU A 67 -1.63 2.35 0.68
N ALA A 68 -2.64 1.55 0.29
CA ALA A 68 -2.78 0.17 0.78
C ALA A 68 -1.55 -0.68 0.42
N VAL A 69 -1.04 -0.55 -0.80
CA VAL A 69 0.17 -1.24 -1.25
C VAL A 69 1.41 -0.75 -0.49
N ALA A 70 1.61 0.56 -0.41
CA ALA A 70 2.76 1.16 0.28
C ALA A 70 2.79 0.78 1.77
N ALA A 71 1.64 0.85 2.43
CA ALA A 71 1.45 0.45 3.82
C ALA A 71 1.78 -1.04 4.04
N SER A 72 1.23 -1.92 3.20
CA SER A 72 1.48 -3.38 3.29
C SER A 72 2.96 -3.73 3.10
N ARG A 73 3.68 -2.97 2.27
CA ARG A 73 5.11 -3.19 1.99
C ARG A 73 6.06 -2.64 3.05
N ARG A 74 5.66 -1.56 3.74
CA ARG A 74 6.56 -0.76 4.58
C ARG A 74 6.22 -0.78 6.06
N VAL A 75 5.09 -1.37 6.45
CA VAL A 75 4.67 -1.50 7.85
C VAL A 75 4.36 -2.96 8.14
N ARG A 76 5.08 -3.54 9.10
CA ARG A 76 4.94 -4.96 9.43
C ARG A 76 3.61 -5.22 10.15
N PRO A 77 2.78 -6.18 9.70
CA PRO A 77 1.50 -6.49 10.35
C PRO A 77 1.62 -7.19 11.72
N PHE A 78 2.70 -7.94 11.94
CA PHE A 78 2.89 -8.84 13.09
C PHE A 78 4.26 -8.58 13.75
N PRO A 79 4.48 -8.75 15.08
CA PRO A 79 3.63 -9.39 16.10
C PRO A 79 2.49 -8.55 16.66
N HIS A 80 2.46 -7.25 16.38
CA HIS A 80 1.47 -6.35 16.94
C HIS A 80 0.62 -5.73 15.84
N VAL A 81 -0.52 -6.37 15.54
CA VAL A 81 -1.58 -5.86 14.63
C VAL A 81 -2.25 -4.57 15.14
N GLY A 82 -1.86 -4.07 16.32
CA GLY A 82 -2.35 -2.81 16.89
C GLY A 82 -1.97 -1.57 16.09
N PHE A 83 -2.15 -0.39 16.68
CA PHE A 83 -1.97 0.96 16.14
C PHE A 83 -1.28 1.04 14.76
N LYS A 84 0.00 0.66 14.63
CA LYS A 84 0.74 0.70 13.36
C LYS A 84 -0.02 0.16 12.15
N TYR A 85 -0.68 -1.00 12.22
CA TYR A 85 -1.32 -1.63 11.05
C TYR A 85 -2.68 -1.01 10.68
N HIS A 86 -3.17 -0.02 11.44
CA HIS A 86 -4.31 0.81 11.03
C HIS A 86 -4.06 1.56 9.72
N THR A 87 -2.79 1.71 9.33
CA THR A 87 -2.42 2.22 8.00
C THR A 87 -3.04 1.41 6.84
N VAL A 88 -3.44 0.15 7.07
CA VAL A 88 -4.20 -0.67 6.11
C VAL A 88 -5.65 -0.82 6.57
N LEU A 89 -5.88 -1.20 7.83
CA LEU A 89 -7.21 -1.56 8.33
C LEU A 89 -8.22 -0.41 8.29
N ALA A 90 -7.77 0.85 8.40
CA ALA A 90 -8.65 2.02 8.39
C ALA A 90 -9.00 2.51 6.97
N LEU A 91 -8.36 1.99 5.91
CA LEU A 91 -8.49 2.56 4.56
C LEU A 91 -9.91 2.44 3.99
N GLN A 92 -10.66 1.39 4.36
CA GLN A 92 -12.07 1.27 3.96
C GLN A 92 -12.92 2.35 4.64
N SER A 93 -12.74 2.59 5.94
CA SER A 93 -13.43 3.68 6.64
C SER A 93 -13.07 5.03 6.04
N VAL A 94 -11.79 5.27 5.75
CA VAL A 94 -11.32 6.47 5.05
C VAL A 94 -11.99 6.64 3.69
N HIS A 95 -12.13 5.56 2.91
CA HIS A 95 -12.82 5.58 1.64
C HIS A 95 -14.29 5.98 1.80
N LEU A 96 -15.02 5.35 2.73
CA LEU A 96 -16.41 5.65 3.01
C LEU A 96 -16.59 7.10 3.49
N THR A 97 -15.72 7.59 4.38
CA THR A 97 -15.74 8.98 4.81
C THR A 97 -15.50 9.93 3.63
N ALA A 98 -14.55 9.63 2.76
CA ALA A 98 -14.27 10.45 1.57
C ALA A 98 -15.47 10.52 0.61
N LEU A 99 -16.24 9.44 0.45
CA LEU A 99 -17.44 9.41 -0.37
C LEU A 99 -18.58 10.26 0.20
N ASN A 100 -18.62 10.45 1.52
CA ASN A 100 -19.66 11.22 2.21
C ASN A 100 -19.30 12.71 2.39
N LEU A 101 -18.10 13.13 1.98
CA LEU A 101 -17.66 14.52 2.11
C LEU A 101 -17.75 15.28 0.77
N PRO A 102 -18.19 16.56 0.79
CA PRO A 102 -18.36 17.35 -0.41
C PRO A 102 -17.03 17.81 -1.02
N GLY A 103 -17.04 18.03 -2.35
CA GLY A 103 -15.99 18.76 -3.06
C GLY A 103 -14.56 18.35 -2.69
N ARG A 104 -13.79 19.31 -2.12
CA ARG A 104 -12.39 19.14 -1.72
C ARG A 104 -12.22 18.45 -0.36
N GLU A 105 -13.25 18.45 0.49
CA GLU A 105 -13.19 17.86 1.83
C GLU A 105 -12.99 16.35 1.78
N ARG A 106 -13.39 15.69 0.68
CA ARG A 106 -13.10 14.26 0.42
C ARG A 106 -11.62 13.87 0.60
N TRP A 107 -10.71 14.84 0.44
CA TRP A 107 -9.28 14.61 0.56
C TRP A 107 -8.77 14.67 2.00
N LEU A 108 -9.51 15.29 2.93
CA LEU A 108 -9.13 15.36 4.34
C LEU A 108 -8.85 13.98 4.95
N PRO A 109 -9.76 12.98 4.87
CA PRO A 109 -9.50 11.65 5.41
C PRO A 109 -8.36 10.92 4.66
N VAL A 110 -8.14 11.22 3.37
CA VAL A 110 -7.04 10.64 2.58
C VAL A 110 -5.69 11.20 3.02
N PHE A 111 -5.58 12.51 3.24
CA PHE A 111 -4.35 13.14 3.75
C PHE A 111 -4.07 12.74 5.20
N TRP A 112 -5.11 12.54 6.02
CA TRP A 112 -4.96 11.93 7.34
C TRP A 112 -4.37 10.52 7.26
N ALA A 113 -4.89 9.68 6.36
CA ALA A 113 -4.38 8.32 6.16
C ALA A 113 -2.92 8.31 5.66
N LEU A 114 -2.57 9.25 4.76
CA LEU A 114 -1.20 9.46 4.31
C LEU A 114 -0.27 9.81 5.50
N ASP A 115 -0.63 10.80 6.31
CA ASP A 115 0.19 11.19 7.46
C ASP A 115 0.37 10.02 8.45
N TYR A 116 -0.72 9.31 8.72
CA TYR A 116 -0.71 8.13 9.58
C TYR A 116 0.26 7.06 9.05
N PHE A 117 0.16 6.74 7.76
CA PHE A 117 1.08 5.82 7.08
C PHE A 117 2.54 6.25 7.26
N LYS A 118 2.87 7.52 7.01
CA LYS A 118 4.25 8.01 7.12
C LYS A 118 4.79 7.91 8.54
N ARG A 119 3.97 8.25 9.55
CA ARG A 119 4.33 8.05 10.97
C ARG A 119 4.61 6.58 11.29
N ALA A 120 3.76 5.68 10.81
CA ALA A 120 3.93 4.24 11.01
C ALA A 120 5.19 3.71 10.31
N GLN A 121 5.45 4.17 9.07
CA GLN A 121 6.64 3.82 8.31
C GLN A 121 7.93 4.30 8.99
N GLU A 122 7.98 5.54 9.47
CA GLU A 122 9.13 6.06 10.22
C GLU A 122 9.37 5.26 11.50
N ALA A 123 8.31 4.92 12.23
CA ALA A 123 8.39 4.10 13.43
C ALA A 123 8.81 2.66 13.12
N GLU A 124 8.50 2.12 11.94
CA GLU A 124 9.01 0.82 11.50
C GLU A 124 10.50 0.87 11.18
N ARG A 125 10.91 1.90 10.41
CA ARG A 125 12.31 2.17 10.08
C ARG A 125 13.21 2.29 11.32
N ARG A 126 12.74 2.95 12.36
CA ARG A 126 13.49 3.14 13.62
C ARG A 126 13.58 1.88 14.49
N ARG A 127 12.63 0.94 14.34
CA ARG A 127 12.56 -0.25 15.20
C ARG A 127 13.25 -1.45 14.57
N SER A 128 12.74 -1.90 13.42
CA SER A 128 13.22 -3.13 12.78
C SER A 128 13.74 -2.90 11.37
N GLY A 129 13.32 -1.80 10.71
CA GLY A 129 13.60 -1.59 9.30
C GLY A 129 12.88 -2.57 8.38
N TRP A 130 11.89 -3.33 8.88
CA TRP A 130 11.21 -4.35 8.11
C TRP A 130 10.59 -3.77 6.83
N THR A 131 10.78 -4.51 5.75
CA THR A 131 10.09 -4.30 4.47
C THR A 131 9.66 -5.66 3.96
N MET A 132 8.55 -5.70 3.23
CA MET A 132 8.11 -6.92 2.54
C MET A 132 9.18 -7.41 1.57
N GLY A 133 9.54 -8.68 1.70
CA GLY A 133 10.53 -9.33 0.84
C GLY A 133 10.02 -9.60 -0.59
N PRO A 134 10.88 -10.16 -1.46
CA PRO A 134 10.45 -10.57 -2.78
C PRO A 134 9.39 -11.67 -2.70
N ARG A 135 8.52 -11.72 -3.72
CA ARG A 135 7.52 -12.77 -3.85
C ARG A 135 8.20 -14.15 -3.96
N PRO A 136 7.81 -15.16 -3.16
CA PRO A 136 8.27 -16.53 -3.33
C PRO A 136 7.92 -17.12 -4.71
N ALA A 137 8.74 -18.05 -5.19
CA ALA A 137 8.44 -18.78 -6.43
C ALA A 137 7.17 -19.63 -6.27
N PRO A 138 6.31 -19.72 -7.30
CA PRO A 138 5.13 -20.59 -7.25
C PRO A 138 5.53 -22.05 -7.08
N ALA A 139 4.82 -22.77 -6.22
CA ALA A 139 5.05 -24.20 -5.98
C ALA A 139 3.85 -25.08 -6.33
N ALA A 140 2.64 -24.52 -6.41
CA ALA A 140 1.45 -25.24 -6.87
C ALA A 140 1.06 -24.88 -8.31
N SER A 141 0.63 -25.89 -9.07
CA SER A 141 0.12 -25.74 -10.44
C SER A 141 -1.41 -25.72 -10.54
N THR A 142 -2.13 -26.21 -9.51
CA THR A 142 -3.60 -26.25 -9.45
C THR A 142 -4.16 -25.55 -8.22
N ALA A 143 -5.37 -25.01 -8.32
CA ALA A 143 -6.05 -24.33 -7.21
C ALA A 143 -6.25 -25.26 -6.01
N GLU A 144 -6.59 -26.54 -6.26
CA GLU A 144 -6.79 -27.54 -5.21
C GLU A 144 -5.49 -27.82 -4.44
N ALA A 145 -4.37 -28.02 -5.15
CA ALA A 145 -3.08 -28.24 -4.51
C ALA A 145 -2.62 -27.01 -3.70
N ALA A 146 -2.88 -25.80 -4.21
CA ALA A 146 -2.57 -24.56 -3.49
C ALA A 146 -3.44 -24.40 -2.23
N ARG A 147 -4.74 -24.72 -2.32
CA ARG A 147 -5.68 -24.70 -1.19
C ARG A 147 -5.25 -25.69 -0.11
N GLN A 148 -4.94 -26.93 -0.47
CA GLN A 148 -4.51 -27.93 0.50
C GLN A 148 -3.23 -27.50 1.21
N ARG A 149 -2.24 -26.98 0.48
CA ARG A 149 -1.01 -26.45 1.10
C ARG A 149 -1.28 -25.31 2.08
N LEU A 150 -2.22 -24.42 1.75
CA LEU A 150 -2.60 -23.32 2.64
C LEU A 150 -3.28 -23.84 3.91
N VAL A 151 -4.24 -24.76 3.77
CA VAL A 151 -4.93 -25.41 4.89
C VAL A 151 -3.94 -26.13 5.80
N ASP A 152 -3.07 -26.96 5.23
CA ASP A 152 -2.03 -27.69 5.94
C ASP A 152 -1.09 -26.76 6.73
N ALA A 153 -0.68 -25.64 6.12
CA ALA A 153 0.18 -24.66 6.76
C ALA A 153 -0.54 -23.93 7.91
N LEU A 154 -1.83 -23.59 7.73
CA LEU A 154 -2.64 -22.94 8.75
C LEU A 154 -2.94 -23.88 9.93
N ASP A 155 -3.25 -25.16 9.67
CA ASP A 155 -3.49 -26.17 10.72
C ASP A 155 -2.23 -26.43 11.57
N ARG A 156 -1.05 -26.38 10.95
CA ARG A 156 0.24 -26.51 11.64
C ARG A 156 0.76 -25.21 12.26
N TRP A 157 0.05 -24.09 12.08
CA TRP A 157 0.51 -22.75 12.48
C TRP A 157 1.89 -22.36 11.91
N ASP A 158 2.20 -22.85 10.71
CA ASP A 158 3.48 -22.58 10.03
C ASP A 158 3.42 -21.27 9.24
N ALA A 159 3.76 -20.17 9.90
CA ALA A 159 3.76 -18.84 9.28
C ALA A 159 4.67 -18.75 8.05
N GLY A 160 5.76 -19.51 7.99
CA GLY A 160 6.68 -19.53 6.86
C GLY A 160 6.08 -20.22 5.64
N ALA A 161 5.31 -21.28 5.85
CA ALA A 161 4.61 -21.99 4.77
C ALA A 161 3.31 -21.30 4.31
N VAL A 162 2.64 -20.54 5.19
CA VAL A 162 1.39 -19.82 4.86
C VAL A 162 1.61 -18.79 3.76
N ASP A 163 2.68 -17.97 3.84
CA ASP A 163 2.94 -16.88 2.89
C ASP A 163 3.04 -17.34 1.41
N PRO A 164 3.91 -18.31 1.04
CA PRO A 164 3.93 -18.82 -0.33
C PRO A 164 2.64 -19.55 -0.72
N ALA A 165 1.97 -20.25 0.21
CA ALA A 165 0.76 -21.00 -0.09
C ALA A 165 -0.44 -20.10 -0.41
N VAL A 166 -0.64 -19.01 0.34
CA VAL A 166 -1.72 -18.05 0.07
C VAL A 166 -1.51 -17.31 -1.25
N LEU A 167 -0.25 -17.01 -1.60
CA LEU A 167 0.09 -16.37 -2.88
C LEU A 167 -0.15 -17.29 -4.08
N ASP A 168 0.12 -18.59 -3.93
CA ASP A 168 -0.22 -19.59 -4.94
C ASP A 168 -1.74 -19.75 -5.09
N PHE A 169 -2.46 -19.81 -3.98
CA PHE A 169 -3.92 -19.97 -4.03
C PHE A 169 -4.60 -18.73 -4.63
N ALA A 170 -4.18 -17.52 -4.23
CA ALA A 170 -4.68 -16.26 -4.80
C ALA A 170 -4.36 -16.09 -6.30
N ARG A 171 -3.34 -16.76 -6.82
CA ARG A 171 -3.03 -16.78 -8.26
C ARG A 171 -3.97 -17.71 -9.04
N LEU A 172 -4.45 -18.77 -8.41
CA LEU A 172 -5.14 -19.89 -9.08
C LEU A 172 -6.64 -19.93 -8.81
N ALA A 173 -7.12 -19.25 -7.77
CA ALA A 173 -8.50 -19.27 -7.32
C ALA A 173 -9.13 -17.87 -7.30
N PRO A 174 -10.46 -17.78 -7.45
CA PRO A 174 -11.18 -16.53 -7.25
C PRO A 174 -11.00 -15.96 -5.83
N PRO A 175 -10.98 -14.63 -5.65
CA PRO A 175 -10.82 -14.00 -4.34
C PRO A 175 -11.80 -14.48 -3.26
N GLY A 176 -13.04 -14.82 -3.64
CA GLY A 176 -14.04 -15.35 -2.71
C GLY A 176 -13.63 -16.66 -2.04
N GLN A 177 -12.96 -17.55 -2.78
CA GLN A 177 -12.48 -18.83 -2.23
C GLN A 177 -11.29 -18.63 -1.29
N VAL A 178 -10.39 -17.69 -1.62
CA VAL A 178 -9.29 -17.30 -0.73
C VAL A 178 -9.83 -16.70 0.56
N PHE A 179 -10.82 -15.80 0.45
CA PHE A 179 -11.49 -15.19 1.59
C PHE A 179 -12.16 -16.24 2.48
N GLU A 180 -12.90 -17.19 1.92
CA GLU A 180 -13.58 -18.25 2.68
C GLU A 180 -12.61 -19.03 3.58
N VAL A 181 -11.45 -19.43 3.03
CA VAL A 181 -10.40 -20.11 3.81
C VAL A 181 -9.87 -19.19 4.91
N LEU A 182 -9.43 -17.98 4.57
CA LEU A 182 -8.84 -17.05 5.54
C LEU A 182 -9.84 -16.64 6.63
N PHE A 183 -11.12 -16.47 6.30
CA PHE A 183 -12.17 -16.13 7.24
C PHE A 183 -12.35 -17.25 8.28
N ARG A 184 -12.45 -18.51 7.83
CA ARG A 184 -12.61 -19.67 8.71
C ARG A 184 -11.44 -19.85 9.69
N TYR A 185 -10.22 -19.56 9.26
CA TYR A 185 -9.05 -19.61 10.15
C TYR A 185 -8.92 -18.36 11.02
N GLY A 186 -9.28 -17.18 10.51
CA GLY A 186 -9.26 -15.92 11.26
C GLY A 186 -10.18 -15.95 12.49
N ILE A 187 -11.37 -16.55 12.40
CA ILE A 187 -12.27 -16.68 13.55
C ILE A 187 -11.74 -17.63 14.64
N ARG A 188 -10.84 -18.56 14.29
CA ARG A 188 -10.22 -19.52 15.23
C ARG A 188 -9.01 -18.93 15.95
N ASP A 189 -8.41 -17.86 15.45
CA ASP A 189 -7.27 -17.23 16.10
C ASP A 189 -7.72 -16.34 17.28
N LEU A 190 -7.45 -16.80 18.51
CA LEU A 190 -7.76 -16.08 19.74
C LEU A 190 -6.56 -15.29 20.29
N ARG A 191 -5.40 -15.33 19.64
CA ARG A 191 -4.14 -14.74 20.17
C ARG A 191 -4.09 -13.21 19.99
N ALA A 192 -4.94 -12.64 19.14
CA ALA A 192 -5.06 -11.21 18.91
C ALA A 192 -6.47 -10.70 19.26
N ILE A 193 -6.70 -10.45 20.55
CA ILE A 193 -8.02 -10.14 21.13
C ILE A 193 -8.60 -8.76 20.71
N GLY A 194 -7.81 -7.90 20.04
CA GLY A 194 -8.20 -6.50 19.76
C GLY A 194 -8.53 -6.14 18.30
N HIS A 195 -8.23 -6.99 17.31
CA HIS A 195 -8.37 -6.65 15.88
C HIS A 195 -8.77 -7.88 15.05
N LYS A 196 -9.93 -8.47 15.38
CA LYS A 196 -10.49 -9.56 14.57
C LYS A 196 -11.24 -8.99 13.38
N VAL A 197 -11.31 -9.77 12.30
CA VAL A 197 -12.15 -9.45 11.14
C VAL A 197 -13.61 -9.40 11.60
N ILE A 198 -14.22 -8.22 11.56
CA ILE A 198 -15.67 -8.06 11.61
C ILE A 198 -16.12 -8.07 10.15
N ALA A 199 -16.59 -9.23 9.68
CA ALA A 199 -17.27 -9.32 8.40
C ALA A 199 -18.77 -9.11 8.64
N VAL A 200 -19.34 -8.09 7.99
CA VAL A 200 -20.78 -7.84 7.87
C VAL A 200 -21.16 -7.86 6.40
#